data_AF-A0A8T9Q1X2-F1
#
_entry.id   AF-A0A8T9Q1X2-F1
#
_cell.length_a   1.000
_cell.length_b   1.000
_cell.length_c   1.000
_cell.angle_alpha   90.00
_cell.angle_beta   90.00
_cell.angle_gamma   90.00
#
_symmetry.space_group_name_H-M   'P 1'
#
loop_
_entity.id
_entity.type
_entity.pdbx_description
1 polymer ?
#
loop_
_entity_poly.entity_id
_entity_poly.type
_entity_poly.pdbx_seq_one_letter_code
_entity_poly.pdbx_strand_id
1 'polypeptide(L)'
;MADLDGDGQYEIVLKWEPSNARDNGSAGLTGPVLLDAYKLDGTQLWRINLGRNIRAGAHYTQFMVYDLDGDGKAEVACKTADGTTDGRGQTIGDATKDYRSLTVPTAGETVATVRDNKFGRILAGPEFFTVFNGQTGAALATTAYVPGRAPLDGWGGIGGNGGNDRYGNRADRFLAAVAYLDGRRPSVVMCRGYYGRTVLAAWDWRGGQLIQRWVFDSKDAKSPFSGMGNHGLSINDVDGDGRDEVVYGSMVVDDNGRGLFSTGLRHGDALHVSDLDPGTPGLEAWGVHENEDKVPGHENGPGAALYAAGTGQILLAELPGQDVGRGMAADIDPRYPGAELWASSPELGLRSCRGEKIGPAPRAVNFGLWWDGDLQRELLDGPLVYKWDYLAGQMTTLLDGRALNAASCNGSKATPCLSADLLGDWREEVMWRTAANDALLICTTTIPTEHRFVTLMQDRAYRLGVARENVGYNQPPHPGFYLGKA
;
A
#
# COMPACT_ATOMS: atom_id res chain seq x y z
N MET A 1 4.75 -9.19 -7.36
CA MET A 1 5.46 -10.16 -8.22
C MET A 1 6.70 -9.49 -8.79
N ALA A 2 7.74 -10.26 -9.10
CA ALA A 2 8.94 -9.79 -9.79
C ALA A 2 9.73 -11.00 -10.32
N ASP A 3 10.65 -10.78 -11.25
CA ASP A 3 11.54 -11.82 -11.78
C ASP A 3 12.67 -12.04 -10.78
N LEU A 4 12.68 -13.17 -10.09
CA LEU A 4 13.60 -13.48 -8.99
C LEU A 4 14.87 -14.21 -9.46
N ASP A 5 14.90 -14.71 -10.70
CA ASP A 5 16.04 -15.49 -11.21
C ASP A 5 16.61 -15.03 -12.56
N GLY A 6 16.01 -14.02 -13.17
CA GLY A 6 16.47 -13.31 -14.36
C GLY A 6 16.05 -13.98 -15.67
N ASP A 7 15.00 -14.79 -15.66
CA ASP A 7 14.51 -15.52 -16.84
C ASP A 7 13.47 -14.75 -17.67
N GLY A 8 13.05 -13.56 -17.21
CA GLY A 8 12.06 -12.70 -17.83
C GLY A 8 10.61 -13.06 -17.50
N GLN A 9 10.37 -14.04 -16.61
CA GLN A 9 9.06 -14.36 -16.06
C GLN A 9 8.95 -13.90 -14.61
N TYR A 10 7.74 -13.52 -14.20
CA TYR A 10 7.50 -13.10 -12.83
C TYR A 10 7.25 -14.30 -11.91
N GLU A 11 7.92 -14.31 -10.75
CA GLU A 11 7.56 -15.12 -9.60
C GLU A 11 6.60 -14.38 -8.65
N ILE A 12 5.90 -15.19 -7.86
CA ILE A 12 4.99 -14.76 -6.81
C ILE A 12 5.72 -14.78 -5.48
N VAL A 13 5.81 -13.62 -4.82
CA VAL A 13 6.14 -13.55 -3.39
C VAL A 13 4.84 -13.39 -2.60
N LEU A 14 4.48 -14.42 -1.83
CA LEU A 14 3.21 -14.54 -1.15
C LEU A 14 3.37 -14.36 0.37
N LYS A 15 2.60 -13.42 0.95
CA LYS A 15 2.47 -13.30 2.41
C LYS A 15 1.35 -14.20 2.93
N TRP A 16 1.69 -15.11 3.83
CA TRP A 16 0.73 -15.85 4.64
C TRP A 16 0.47 -15.12 5.95
N GLU A 17 -0.80 -14.82 6.22
CA GLU A 17 -1.24 -14.30 7.50
C GLU A 17 -1.99 -15.38 8.30
N PRO A 18 -1.69 -15.52 9.61
CA PRO A 18 -2.39 -16.47 10.46
C PRO A 18 -3.82 -15.98 10.73
N SER A 19 -4.72 -16.91 10.99
CA SER A 19 -6.14 -16.62 11.29
C SER A 19 -6.36 -15.72 12.52
N ASN A 20 -5.34 -15.54 13.36
CA ASN A 20 -5.36 -14.70 14.54
C ASN A 20 -4.55 -13.39 14.38
N ALA A 21 -4.25 -12.96 13.15
CA ALA A 21 -3.67 -11.66 12.86
C ALA A 21 -4.49 -10.51 13.48
N ARG A 22 -3.83 -9.38 13.78
CA ARG A 22 -4.43 -8.30 14.57
C ARG A 22 -4.26 -6.96 13.90
N ASP A 23 -5.30 -6.13 13.96
CA ASP A 23 -5.13 -4.69 13.81
C ASP A 23 -4.35 -4.09 15.01
N ASN A 24 -3.70 -2.96 14.78
CA ASN A 24 -2.93 -2.22 15.78
C ASN A 24 -3.77 -1.66 16.93
N GLY A 25 -5.07 -1.51 16.80
CA GLY A 25 -5.97 -1.16 17.90
C GLY A 25 -6.22 -2.33 18.87
N SER A 26 -5.91 -3.57 18.48
CA SER A 26 -6.29 -4.78 19.23
C SER A 26 -5.12 -5.45 19.96
N ALA A 27 -5.37 -5.90 21.20
CA ALA A 27 -4.48 -6.79 21.94
C ALA A 27 -4.55 -8.24 21.44
N GLY A 28 -3.56 -9.06 21.79
CA GLY A 28 -3.53 -10.49 21.53
C GLY A 28 -2.27 -10.96 20.80
N LEU A 29 -1.96 -12.25 20.97
CA LEU A 29 -0.89 -12.93 20.25
C LEU A 29 -1.29 -13.24 18.81
N THR A 30 -0.28 -13.30 17.95
CA THR A 30 -0.42 -13.75 16.56
C THR A 30 0.49 -14.95 16.31
N GLY A 31 0.11 -15.80 15.36
CA GLY A 31 1.05 -16.70 14.71
C GLY A 31 2.14 -15.93 13.94
N PRO A 32 3.18 -16.62 13.44
CA PRO A 32 4.19 -16.00 12.61
C PRO A 32 3.61 -15.58 11.25
N VAL A 33 4.19 -14.53 10.66
CA VAL A 33 4.04 -14.22 9.25
C VAL A 33 5.04 -15.05 8.45
N LEU A 34 4.60 -15.63 7.34
CA LEU A 34 5.46 -16.36 6.40
C LEU A 34 5.47 -15.64 5.06
N LEU A 35 6.63 -15.57 4.41
CA LEU A 35 6.76 -15.15 3.02
C LEU A 35 7.26 -16.34 2.21
N ASP A 36 6.56 -16.70 1.14
CA ASP A 36 6.99 -17.73 0.21
C ASP A 36 7.29 -17.12 -1.16
N ALA A 37 8.18 -17.76 -1.92
CA ALA A 37 8.29 -17.52 -3.35
C ALA A 37 7.87 -18.75 -4.16
N TYR A 38 7.10 -18.51 -5.23
CA TYR A 38 6.63 -19.52 -6.16
C TYR A 38 6.87 -19.11 -7.61
N LYS A 39 7.31 -20.06 -8.44
CA LYS A 39 7.18 -19.95 -9.90
C LYS A 39 5.73 -20.18 -10.33
N LEU A 40 5.39 -19.71 -11.54
CA LEU A 40 4.04 -19.88 -12.11
C LEU A 40 3.66 -21.35 -12.34
N ASP A 41 4.64 -22.25 -12.43
CA ASP A 41 4.41 -23.69 -12.52
C ASP A 41 4.07 -24.36 -11.17
N GLY A 42 4.03 -23.59 -10.07
CA GLY A 42 3.73 -24.06 -8.72
C GLY A 42 4.96 -24.48 -7.91
N THR A 43 6.16 -24.41 -8.47
CA THR A 43 7.41 -24.71 -7.75
C THR A 43 7.63 -23.70 -6.63
N GLN A 44 7.63 -24.16 -5.38
CA GLN A 44 8.03 -23.35 -4.24
C GLN A 44 9.56 -23.21 -4.21
N LEU A 45 10.06 -21.99 -4.31
CA LEU A 45 11.49 -21.69 -4.26
C LEU A 45 12.02 -21.68 -2.82
N TRP A 46 11.29 -21.01 -1.92
CA TRP A 46 11.69 -20.87 -0.51
C TRP A 46 10.53 -20.41 0.38
N ARG A 47 10.79 -20.44 1.70
CA ARG A 47 9.96 -19.84 2.76
C ARG A 47 10.82 -19.07 3.75
N ILE A 48 10.50 -17.80 3.97
CA ILE A 48 10.99 -16.98 5.08
C ILE A 48 9.94 -17.01 6.20
N ASN A 49 10.36 -17.28 7.43
CA ASN A 49 9.52 -17.20 8.62
C ASN A 49 9.95 -16.00 9.46
N LEU A 50 9.11 -14.95 9.53
CA LEU A 50 9.46 -13.72 10.25
C LEU A 50 9.54 -13.90 11.78
N GLY A 51 9.06 -15.03 12.30
CA GLY A 51 9.23 -15.42 13.68
C GLY A 51 8.29 -14.69 14.64
N ARG A 52 8.44 -14.98 15.93
CA ARG A 52 7.53 -14.50 16.98
C ARG A 52 7.63 -12.99 17.26
N ASN A 53 8.75 -12.38 16.87
CA ASN A 53 9.06 -10.98 17.16
C ASN A 53 8.57 -10.02 16.07
N ILE A 54 7.91 -10.54 15.03
CA ILE A 54 7.13 -9.77 14.06
C ILE A 54 5.66 -10.14 14.22
N ARG A 55 4.83 -9.16 14.56
CA ARG A 55 3.38 -9.34 14.74
C ARG A 55 2.71 -9.43 13.37
N ALA A 56 1.66 -10.26 13.28
CA ALA A 56 0.90 -10.40 12.04
C ALA A 56 -0.29 -9.43 11.97
N GLY A 57 -0.50 -8.84 10.80
CA GLY A 57 -1.58 -7.90 10.50
C GLY A 57 -1.18 -6.93 9.39
N ALA A 58 -2.19 -6.27 8.81
CA ALA A 58 -2.06 -5.39 7.63
C ALA A 58 -0.99 -4.29 7.80
N HIS A 59 -0.79 -3.77 9.01
CA HIS A 59 0.05 -2.60 9.26
C HIS A 59 1.48 -2.94 9.71
N TYR A 60 1.86 -4.22 9.81
CA TYR A 60 3.17 -4.65 10.30
C TYR A 60 4.15 -4.94 9.17
N THR A 61 3.99 -6.08 8.48
CA THR A 61 4.94 -6.52 7.46
C THR A 61 4.58 -5.91 6.13
N GLN A 62 5.36 -4.92 5.73
CA GLN A 62 5.39 -4.35 4.39
C GLN A 62 6.64 -4.87 3.69
N PHE A 63 6.47 -5.67 2.64
CA PHE A 63 7.57 -6.32 1.93
C PHE A 63 7.66 -5.81 0.49
N MET A 64 8.84 -5.36 0.08
CA MET A 64 9.10 -4.87 -1.28
C MET A 64 9.76 -5.97 -2.09
N VAL A 65 9.35 -6.10 -3.36
CA VAL A 65 9.92 -7.08 -4.30
C VAL A 65 10.29 -6.37 -5.58
N TYR A 66 11.59 -6.22 -5.82
CA TYR A 66 12.12 -5.40 -6.89
C TYR A 66 13.60 -5.72 -7.13
N ASP A 67 14.08 -5.57 -8.38
CA ASP A 67 15.51 -5.59 -8.71
C ASP A 67 16.13 -4.27 -8.25
N LEU A 68 16.59 -4.25 -6.99
CA LEU A 68 17.05 -3.04 -6.35
C LEU A 68 18.44 -2.67 -6.86
N ASP A 69 19.35 -3.62 -7.05
CA ASP A 69 20.71 -3.32 -7.49
C ASP A 69 20.92 -3.37 -9.02
N GLY A 70 19.90 -3.72 -9.79
CA GLY A 70 19.93 -3.67 -11.26
C GLY A 70 20.74 -4.80 -11.88
N ASP A 71 20.86 -5.96 -11.22
CA ASP A 71 21.53 -7.14 -11.77
C ASP A 71 20.64 -8.02 -12.65
N GLY A 72 19.37 -7.62 -12.81
CA GLY A 72 18.35 -8.35 -13.56
C GLY A 72 17.55 -9.33 -12.72
N LYS A 73 17.74 -9.39 -11.39
CA LYS A 73 17.02 -10.28 -10.48
C LYS A 73 16.49 -9.50 -9.29
N ALA A 74 15.22 -9.70 -8.98
CA ALA A 74 14.60 -9.02 -7.86
C ALA A 74 15.06 -9.56 -6.51
N GLU A 75 15.21 -8.67 -5.54
CA GLU A 75 15.30 -8.99 -4.12
C GLU A 75 13.95 -8.86 -3.43
N VAL A 76 13.91 -9.36 -2.19
CA VAL A 76 12.83 -9.09 -1.24
C VAL A 76 13.37 -8.27 -0.08
N ALA A 77 12.74 -7.16 0.28
CA ALA A 77 13.19 -6.31 1.38
C ALA A 77 12.05 -6.01 2.36
N CYS A 78 12.27 -6.24 3.67
CA CYS A 78 11.25 -5.97 4.68
C CYS A 78 11.82 -5.80 6.10
N LYS A 79 10.95 -5.38 7.02
CA LYS A 79 11.24 -5.35 8.46
C LYS A 79 11.35 -6.78 9.01
N THR A 80 12.40 -7.03 9.78
CA THR A 80 12.70 -8.32 10.42
C THR A 80 13.05 -8.11 11.90
N ALA A 81 13.22 -9.20 12.64
CA ALA A 81 13.56 -9.16 14.06
C ALA A 81 14.42 -10.37 14.46
N ASP A 82 14.89 -10.36 15.70
CA ASP A 82 15.52 -11.54 16.31
C ASP A 82 14.62 -12.77 16.15
N GLY A 83 15.18 -13.86 15.61
CA GLY A 83 14.47 -15.11 15.38
C GLY A 83 13.72 -15.20 14.04
N THR A 84 13.82 -14.19 13.17
CA THR A 84 13.46 -14.36 11.75
C THR A 84 14.36 -15.44 11.14
N THR A 85 13.78 -16.39 10.41
CA THR A 85 14.48 -17.46 9.70
C THR A 85 14.35 -17.25 8.19
N ASP A 86 15.48 -17.17 7.50
CA ASP A 86 15.53 -16.92 6.06
C ASP A 86 15.20 -18.18 5.23
N GLY A 87 15.16 -18.04 3.90
CA GLY A 87 14.84 -19.10 2.95
C GLY A 87 15.82 -20.27 2.93
N ARG A 88 17.00 -20.14 3.55
CA ARG A 88 17.99 -21.21 3.73
C ARG A 88 18.04 -21.76 5.15
N GLY A 89 17.11 -21.34 6.01
CA GLY A 89 17.03 -21.78 7.40
C GLY A 89 17.98 -21.05 8.35
N GLN A 90 18.64 -19.97 7.90
CA GLN A 90 19.51 -19.18 8.77
C GLN A 90 18.70 -18.20 9.61
N THR A 91 19.07 -18.09 10.88
CA THR A 91 18.44 -17.16 11.82
C THR A 91 19.10 -15.79 11.75
N ILE A 92 18.27 -14.75 11.64
CA ILE A 92 18.67 -13.36 11.85
C ILE A 92 18.58 -13.05 13.34
N GLY A 93 19.68 -12.55 13.90
CA GLY A 93 19.76 -12.17 15.32
C GLY A 93 19.72 -13.37 16.27
N ASP A 94 19.03 -13.24 17.40
CA ASP A 94 18.97 -14.26 18.46
C ASP A 94 17.59 -14.94 18.56
N ALA A 95 17.47 -16.18 18.06
CA ALA A 95 16.25 -16.98 18.11
C ALA A 95 15.75 -17.31 19.53
N THR A 96 16.57 -17.14 20.56
CA THR A 96 16.15 -17.38 21.95
C THR A 96 15.34 -16.22 22.53
N LYS A 97 15.34 -15.05 21.89
CA LYS A 97 14.64 -13.86 22.39
C LYS A 97 13.14 -13.90 22.11
N ASP A 98 12.39 -13.54 23.13
CA ASP A 98 10.95 -13.34 23.06
C ASP A 98 10.62 -11.94 23.58
N TYR A 99 10.39 -11.01 22.65
CA TYR A 99 10.08 -9.62 22.96
C TYR A 99 8.58 -9.33 22.99
N ARG A 100 7.76 -10.39 22.89
CA ARG A 100 6.30 -10.25 23.04
C ARG A 100 5.99 -9.85 24.48
N SER A 101 5.09 -8.89 24.63
CA SER A 101 4.62 -8.45 25.93
C SER A 101 3.62 -9.47 26.48
N LEU A 102 3.99 -10.21 27.53
CA LEU A 102 3.25 -11.36 28.06
C LEU A 102 2.95 -11.22 29.55
N THR A 103 2.05 -12.06 30.07
CA THR A 103 1.79 -12.15 31.52
C THR A 103 2.86 -12.90 32.30
N VAL A 104 3.75 -13.61 31.58
CA VAL A 104 4.91 -14.30 32.14
C VAL A 104 6.17 -13.52 31.77
N PRO A 105 7.24 -13.60 32.58
CA PRO A 105 8.50 -12.95 32.26
C PRO A 105 9.05 -13.39 30.90
N THR A 106 9.46 -12.42 30.08
CA THR A 106 10.17 -12.60 28.80
C THR A 106 11.26 -11.54 28.65
N ALA A 107 11.87 -11.42 27.46
CA ALA A 107 12.74 -10.28 27.14
C ALA A 107 11.94 -9.02 26.77
N GLY A 108 10.61 -9.14 26.60
CA GLY A 108 9.67 -8.05 26.37
C GLY A 108 9.06 -7.49 27.66
N GLU A 109 7.98 -6.71 27.53
CA GLU A 109 7.28 -6.17 28.69
C GLU A 109 6.43 -7.24 29.39
N THR A 110 6.47 -7.30 30.72
CA THR A 110 5.47 -8.09 31.47
C THR A 110 4.20 -7.27 31.66
N VAL A 111 3.05 -7.82 31.29
CA VAL A 111 1.72 -7.20 31.46
C VAL A 111 0.89 -7.93 32.52
N ALA A 112 -0.01 -7.22 33.20
CA ALA A 112 -0.77 -7.81 34.29
C ALA A 112 -1.82 -8.83 33.84
N THR A 113 -2.42 -8.63 32.66
CA THR A 113 -3.51 -9.49 32.14
C THR A 113 -3.47 -9.57 30.62
N VAL A 114 -4.14 -10.58 30.06
CA VAL A 114 -4.33 -10.72 28.60
C VAL A 114 -5.25 -9.64 27.99
N ARG A 115 -5.92 -8.85 28.84
CA ARG A 115 -6.77 -7.70 28.43
C ARG A 115 -5.99 -6.39 28.35
N ASP A 116 -4.73 -6.37 28.78
CA ASP A 116 -3.88 -5.20 28.60
C ASP A 116 -3.67 -4.94 27.10
N ASN A 117 -3.81 -3.68 26.67
CA ASN A 117 -3.65 -3.30 25.26
C ASN A 117 -2.27 -3.65 24.70
N LYS A 118 -1.25 -3.81 25.56
CA LYS A 118 0.10 -4.19 25.18
C LYS A 118 0.26 -5.70 25.00
N PHE A 119 -0.65 -6.52 25.51
CA PHE A 119 -0.54 -7.98 25.44
C PHE A 119 -0.37 -8.49 24.00
N GLY A 120 0.68 -9.26 23.78
CA GLY A 120 1.03 -9.87 22.49
C GLY A 120 1.70 -8.94 21.47
N ARG A 121 2.03 -7.70 21.85
CA ARG A 121 2.81 -6.77 21.01
C ARG A 121 4.30 -6.92 21.23
N ILE A 122 5.11 -6.35 20.34
CA ILE A 122 6.57 -6.35 20.43
C ILE A 122 7.05 -4.91 20.59
N LEU A 123 7.13 -4.46 21.84
CA LEU A 123 7.43 -3.07 22.20
C LEU A 123 8.87 -2.87 22.69
N ALA A 124 9.65 -3.95 22.74
CA ALA A 124 11.05 -3.98 23.15
C ALA A 124 11.90 -4.77 22.15
N GLY A 125 13.21 -4.85 22.40
CA GLY A 125 14.15 -5.55 21.53
C GLY A 125 14.52 -4.76 20.26
N PRO A 126 15.57 -5.23 19.56
CA PRO A 126 16.01 -4.63 18.32
C PRO A 126 14.99 -4.85 17.20
N GLU A 127 15.02 -3.96 16.22
CA GLU A 127 14.25 -4.06 14.98
C GLU A 127 15.23 -3.98 13.83
N PHE A 128 15.02 -4.79 12.79
CA PHE A 128 15.94 -4.90 11.68
C PHE A 128 15.26 -4.57 10.35
N PHE A 129 16.04 -4.08 9.39
CA PHE A 129 15.68 -4.02 7.97
C PHE A 129 16.62 -4.97 7.22
N THR A 130 16.05 -5.89 6.45
CA THR A 130 16.81 -6.94 5.76
C THR A 130 16.44 -6.97 4.28
N VAL A 131 17.47 -7.11 3.44
CA VAL A 131 17.35 -7.47 2.03
C VAL A 131 17.66 -8.95 1.89
N PHE A 132 16.81 -9.67 1.19
CA PHE A 132 16.89 -11.10 0.91
C PHE A 132 17.09 -11.33 -0.58
N ASN A 133 17.91 -12.31 -0.93
CA ASN A 133 18.05 -12.78 -2.30
C ASN A 133 16.71 -13.32 -2.79
N GLY A 134 16.20 -12.83 -3.92
CA GLY A 134 14.89 -13.26 -4.42
C GLY A 134 14.84 -14.71 -4.84
N GLN A 135 15.90 -15.27 -5.41
CA GLN A 135 15.91 -16.66 -5.87
C GLN A 135 15.91 -17.67 -4.72
N THR A 136 16.58 -17.37 -3.60
CA THR A 136 16.80 -18.35 -2.53
C THR A 136 16.26 -17.94 -1.16
N GLY A 137 15.71 -16.73 -1.03
CA GLY A 137 15.22 -16.16 0.23
C GLY A 137 16.31 -15.98 1.29
N ALA A 138 17.59 -16.06 0.93
CA ALA A 138 18.71 -15.95 1.87
C ALA A 138 18.92 -14.49 2.26
N ALA A 139 19.19 -14.22 3.55
CA ALA A 139 19.51 -12.86 3.97
C ALA A 139 20.84 -12.40 3.34
N LEU A 140 20.82 -11.28 2.63
CA LEU A 140 21.98 -10.68 1.97
C LEU A 140 22.62 -9.61 2.86
N ALA A 141 21.80 -8.73 3.43
CA ALA A 141 22.24 -7.70 4.35
C ALA A 141 21.13 -7.38 5.36
N THR A 142 21.54 -7.13 6.60
CA THR A 142 20.66 -6.73 7.70
C THR A 142 21.26 -5.53 8.40
N THR A 143 20.44 -4.51 8.64
CA THR A 143 20.78 -3.32 9.43
C THR A 143 19.70 -3.04 10.47
N ALA A 144 19.95 -2.10 11.39
CA ALA A 144 18.92 -1.63 12.30
C ALA A 144 17.77 -0.96 11.52
N TYR A 145 16.52 -1.24 11.90
CA TYR A 145 15.36 -0.63 11.27
C TYR A 145 15.31 0.86 11.61
N VAL A 146 15.44 1.70 10.59
CA VAL A 146 15.12 3.13 10.64
C VAL A 146 13.84 3.31 9.86
N PRO A 147 12.80 3.94 10.44
CA PRO A 147 12.78 4.68 11.71
C PRO A 147 12.58 3.83 12.99
N GLY A 148 13.32 4.17 14.04
CA GLY A 148 13.27 3.47 15.34
C GLY A 148 11.98 3.69 16.12
N ARG A 149 11.68 2.78 17.07
CA ARG A 149 10.40 2.73 17.82
C ARG A 149 10.18 3.85 18.84
N ALA A 150 11.23 4.22 19.56
CA ALA A 150 11.13 5.00 20.78
C ALA A 150 11.15 6.53 20.55
N PRO A 151 10.55 7.32 21.46
CA PRO A 151 9.70 6.89 22.58
C PRO A 151 8.30 6.46 22.09
N LEU A 152 7.64 5.54 22.81
CA LEU A 152 6.33 4.99 22.38
C LEU A 152 5.20 6.02 22.38
N ASP A 153 5.29 7.03 23.24
CA ASP A 153 4.40 8.18 23.30
C ASP A 153 4.85 9.35 22.41
N GLY A 154 5.75 9.11 21.47
CA GLY A 154 6.21 10.10 20.48
C GLY A 154 5.40 10.12 19.17
N TRP A 155 4.36 9.29 19.03
CA TRP A 155 3.71 9.02 17.73
C TRP A 155 2.32 9.66 17.57
N GLY A 156 1.90 10.50 18.52
CA GLY A 156 0.62 11.20 18.51
C GLY A 156 0.54 12.37 17.53
N GLY A 157 -0.67 12.77 17.17
CA GLY A 157 -0.96 13.90 16.29
C GLY A 157 -2.44 14.06 15.97
N ILE A 158 -2.73 14.67 14.82
CA ILE A 158 -4.10 15.03 14.41
C ILE A 158 -4.75 14.06 13.43
N GLY A 159 -4.04 13.06 12.91
CA GLY A 159 -4.60 12.10 11.96
C GLY A 159 -5.53 11.09 12.64
N GLY A 160 -6.52 10.60 11.88
CA GLY A 160 -7.56 9.67 12.33
C GLY A 160 -8.36 10.24 13.50
N ASN A 161 -8.51 9.46 14.57
CA ASN A 161 -9.12 9.95 15.82
C ASN A 161 -8.27 10.96 16.63
N GLY A 162 -7.10 11.37 16.14
CA GLY A 162 -6.21 12.31 16.83
C GLY A 162 -5.60 11.74 18.13
N GLY A 163 -4.94 12.56 18.93
CA GLY A 163 -4.39 12.14 20.23
C GLY A 163 -3.11 11.30 20.12
N ASN A 164 -2.86 10.45 21.12
CA ASN A 164 -1.60 9.72 21.28
C ASN A 164 -1.80 8.40 22.05
N ASP A 165 -0.82 7.50 22.00
CA ASP A 165 -0.82 6.26 22.78
C ASP A 165 0.58 5.87 23.29
N ARG A 166 0.62 4.90 24.21
CA ARG A 166 1.87 4.33 24.76
C ARG A 166 1.93 2.80 24.63
N TYR A 167 1.02 2.24 23.85
CA TYR A 167 0.85 0.80 23.71
C TYR A 167 1.21 0.31 22.30
N GLY A 168 1.72 1.20 21.44
CA GLY A 168 2.27 0.84 20.13
C GLY A 168 1.21 0.69 19.05
N ASN A 169 0.10 1.43 19.13
CA ASN A 169 -0.83 1.50 17.99
C ASN A 169 -0.21 2.38 16.90
N ARG A 170 0.00 3.66 17.20
CA ARG A 170 0.56 4.65 16.26
C ARG A 170 2.02 4.35 15.92
N ALA A 171 2.79 3.84 16.88
CA ALA A 171 4.19 3.49 16.66
C ALA A 171 4.36 2.36 15.64
N ASP A 172 3.50 1.34 15.63
CA ASP A 172 3.65 0.19 14.73
C ASP A 172 2.83 0.30 13.46
N ARG A 173 2.60 1.53 12.99
CA ARG A 173 2.02 1.81 11.68
C ARG A 173 3.12 1.91 10.64
N PHE A 174 3.32 0.86 9.84
CA PHE A 174 4.38 0.82 8.84
C PHE A 174 3.80 0.90 7.43
N LEU A 175 4.51 1.62 6.55
CA LEU A 175 4.35 1.56 5.09
C LEU A 175 5.72 1.29 4.46
N ALA A 176 5.74 0.93 3.18
CA ALA A 176 6.97 0.79 2.40
C ALA A 176 6.71 1.10 0.93
N ALA A 177 7.77 1.43 0.19
CA ALA A 177 7.69 1.68 -1.25
C ALA A 177 9.01 1.42 -1.94
N VAL A 178 8.97 1.32 -3.26
CA VAL A 178 10.13 1.48 -4.15
C VAL A 178 9.98 2.81 -4.87
N ALA A 179 11.07 3.56 -5.04
CA ALA A 179 11.07 4.86 -5.71
C ALA A 179 12.38 5.12 -6.45
N TYR A 180 12.32 5.72 -7.63
CA TYR A 180 13.49 6.13 -8.41
C TYR A 180 13.91 7.54 -7.98
N LEU A 181 14.45 7.65 -6.76
CA LEU A 181 14.84 8.91 -6.11
C LEU A 181 16.05 9.62 -6.77
N ASP A 182 16.69 8.97 -7.74
CA ASP A 182 17.70 9.57 -8.61
C ASP A 182 17.24 9.67 -10.08
N GLY A 183 15.97 9.30 -10.33
CA GLY A 183 15.32 9.25 -11.63
C GLY A 183 15.74 8.08 -12.52
N ARG A 184 16.58 7.16 -12.02
CA ARG A 184 17.24 6.14 -12.84
C ARG A 184 17.27 4.74 -12.24
N ARG A 185 17.47 4.59 -10.94
CA ARG A 185 17.55 3.29 -10.25
C ARG A 185 16.70 3.29 -8.99
N PRO A 186 16.13 2.12 -8.61
CA PRO A 186 15.22 2.02 -7.49
C PRO A 186 15.92 2.11 -6.12
N SER A 187 15.33 2.89 -5.23
CA SER A 187 15.57 2.92 -3.79
C SER A 187 14.37 2.30 -3.06
N VAL A 188 14.58 1.78 -1.85
CA VAL A 188 13.49 1.37 -0.95
C VAL A 188 13.21 2.46 0.07
N VAL A 189 11.96 2.81 0.29
CA VAL A 189 11.53 3.75 1.33
C VAL A 189 10.76 2.98 2.40
N MET A 190 11.27 2.97 3.64
CA MET A 190 10.64 2.34 4.79
C MET A 190 10.04 3.41 5.71
N CYS A 191 8.75 3.27 6.04
CA CYS A 191 7.99 4.32 6.71
C CYS A 191 7.49 3.85 8.09
N ARG A 192 7.29 4.79 9.01
CA ARG A 192 6.62 4.56 10.29
C ARG A 192 5.85 5.78 10.74
N GLY A 193 4.63 5.54 11.22
CA GLY A 193 3.71 6.57 11.68
C GLY A 193 3.04 7.33 10.55
N TYR A 194 1.79 7.73 10.77
CA TYR A 194 1.03 8.61 9.87
C TYR A 194 -0.10 9.36 10.55
N TYR A 195 -0.66 8.84 11.65
CA TYR A 195 -1.63 9.58 12.48
C TYR A 195 -1.01 10.78 13.22
N GLY A 196 0.30 10.79 13.37
CA GLY A 196 1.03 11.83 14.07
C GLY A 196 2.43 11.98 13.53
N ARG A 197 3.45 11.84 14.39
CA ARG A 197 4.85 11.76 13.95
C ARG A 197 4.95 10.75 12.79
N THR A 198 5.56 11.20 11.71
CA THR A 198 5.69 10.47 10.46
C THR A 198 7.15 10.50 10.04
N VAL A 199 7.72 9.32 9.78
CA VAL A 199 9.14 9.18 9.45
C VAL A 199 9.30 8.25 8.24
N LEU A 200 10.04 8.70 7.24
CA LEU A 200 10.35 7.97 6.02
C LEU A 200 11.87 7.86 5.91
N ALA A 201 12.40 6.66 5.70
CA ALA A 201 13.83 6.41 5.52
C ALA A 201 14.08 5.74 4.18
N ALA A 202 14.86 6.39 3.31
CA ALA A 202 15.22 5.87 2.00
C ALA A 202 16.57 5.13 2.04
N TRP A 203 16.64 4.02 1.31
CA TRP A 203 17.78 3.12 1.26
C TRP A 203 18.09 2.70 -0.17
N ASP A 204 19.38 2.67 -0.49
CA ASP A 204 19.89 2.08 -1.72
C ASP A 204 20.50 0.71 -1.41
N TRP A 205 20.17 -0.31 -2.20
CA TRP A 205 20.84 -1.61 -2.21
C TRP A 205 21.77 -1.65 -3.43
N ARG A 206 23.08 -1.57 -3.22
CA ARG A 206 24.06 -1.46 -4.32
C ARG A 206 25.35 -2.18 -3.95
N GLY A 207 25.85 -3.03 -4.85
CA GLY A 207 27.15 -3.68 -4.67
C GLY A 207 27.23 -4.49 -3.36
N GLY A 208 26.13 -5.12 -2.95
CA GLY A 208 26.07 -5.89 -1.72
C GLY A 208 25.92 -5.06 -0.43
N GLN A 209 25.61 -3.76 -0.52
CA GLN A 209 25.51 -2.86 0.64
C GLN A 209 24.18 -2.13 0.72
N LEU A 210 23.65 -2.04 1.94
CA LEU A 210 22.53 -1.16 2.30
C LEU A 210 23.08 0.22 2.69
N ILE A 211 22.72 1.25 1.92
CA ILE A 211 23.18 2.62 2.11
C ILE A 211 21.96 3.50 2.41
N GLN A 212 21.93 4.15 3.58
CA GLN A 212 20.84 5.08 3.91
C GLN A 212 21.02 6.38 3.10
N ARG A 213 20.06 6.69 2.24
CA ARG A 213 20.07 7.88 1.38
C ARG A 213 19.66 9.12 2.16
N TRP A 214 18.51 9.08 2.83
CA TRP A 214 17.99 10.17 3.65
C TRP A 214 16.96 9.67 4.67
N VAL A 215 16.64 10.53 5.65
CA VAL A 215 15.52 10.33 6.58
C VAL A 215 14.72 11.63 6.67
N PHE A 216 13.45 11.55 6.32
CA PHE A 216 12.45 12.58 6.62
C PHE A 216 11.82 12.27 7.97
N ASP A 217 11.70 13.25 8.86
CA ASP A 217 11.05 13.08 10.17
C ASP A 217 10.20 14.32 10.50
N SER A 218 8.89 14.13 10.62
CA SER A 218 7.99 15.21 11.04
C SER A 218 8.20 15.61 12.52
N LYS A 219 9.03 14.86 13.27
CA LYS A 219 9.45 15.06 14.65
C LYS A 219 8.34 14.92 15.68
N ASP A 220 7.29 15.72 15.58
CA ASP A 220 6.19 15.77 16.54
C ASP A 220 4.89 16.31 15.90
N ALA A 221 3.83 16.37 16.72
CA ALA A 221 2.49 16.78 16.32
C ALA A 221 2.38 18.23 15.81
N LYS A 222 3.38 19.09 16.03
CA LYS A 222 3.36 20.50 15.60
C LYS A 222 3.81 20.67 14.16
N SER A 223 4.47 19.68 13.58
CA SER A 223 4.86 19.74 12.18
C SER A 223 3.64 19.70 11.27
N PRO A 224 3.60 20.50 10.18
CA PRO A 224 2.52 20.45 9.21
C PRO A 224 2.43 19.09 8.48
N PHE A 225 3.50 18.30 8.51
CA PHE A 225 3.56 16.95 7.93
C PHE A 225 3.09 15.86 8.92
N SER A 226 2.77 16.21 10.17
CA SER A 226 2.25 15.24 11.13
C SER A 226 0.75 15.00 10.89
N GLY A 227 0.33 13.73 10.93
CA GLY A 227 -1.08 13.37 10.82
C GLY A 227 -1.64 13.33 9.40
N MET A 228 -0.78 13.33 8.38
CA MET A 228 -1.17 13.45 6.96
C MET A 228 -1.15 12.12 6.20
N GLY A 229 -0.40 11.13 6.65
CA GLY A 229 -0.26 9.88 5.91
C GLY A 229 -1.53 9.04 5.90
N ASN A 230 -1.71 8.23 4.86
CA ASN A 230 -2.82 7.29 4.76
C ASN A 230 -2.39 5.90 5.24
N HIS A 231 -3.30 4.93 5.17
CA HIS A 231 -2.96 3.50 5.24
C HIS A 231 -2.29 2.97 3.96
N GLY A 232 -1.81 3.85 3.09
CA GLY A 232 -1.13 3.57 1.84
C GLY A 232 -0.38 4.82 1.36
N LEU A 233 0.31 4.72 0.24
CA LEU A 233 1.05 5.82 -0.38
C LEU A 233 1.11 5.60 -1.90
N SER A 234 1.49 6.63 -2.65
CA SER A 234 1.83 6.53 -4.07
C SER A 234 3.24 7.07 -4.33
N ILE A 235 3.85 6.62 -5.42
CA ILE A 235 5.18 7.01 -5.87
C ILE A 235 5.06 7.48 -7.32
N ASN A 236 5.35 8.76 -7.54
CA ASN A 236 5.13 9.44 -8.81
C ASN A 236 6.14 10.59 -8.94
N ASP A 237 6.60 10.85 -10.14
CA ASP A 237 7.25 12.11 -10.51
C ASP A 237 6.15 13.18 -10.62
N VAL A 238 5.96 13.98 -9.57
CA VAL A 238 4.84 14.93 -9.46
C VAL A 238 5.24 16.35 -9.83
N ASP A 239 6.53 16.65 -9.89
CA ASP A 239 7.04 17.97 -10.27
C ASP A 239 7.77 18.02 -11.64
N GLY A 240 7.93 16.86 -12.28
CA GLY A 240 8.41 16.70 -13.65
C GLY A 240 9.93 16.75 -13.80
N ASP A 241 10.70 16.53 -12.73
CA ASP A 241 12.15 16.55 -12.75
C ASP A 241 12.80 15.20 -13.18
N GLY A 242 11.97 14.17 -13.38
CA GLY A 242 12.35 12.83 -13.77
C GLY A 242 12.62 11.87 -12.61
N ARG A 243 12.48 12.32 -11.36
CA ARG A 243 12.65 11.56 -10.12
C ARG A 243 11.29 11.36 -9.46
N ASP A 244 11.22 10.38 -8.57
CA ASP A 244 9.96 10.06 -7.93
C ASP A 244 9.87 10.69 -6.54
N GLU A 245 8.74 11.34 -6.26
CA GLU A 245 8.34 11.79 -4.94
C GLU A 245 7.47 10.74 -4.24
N VAL A 246 7.36 10.87 -2.91
CA VAL A 246 6.48 10.04 -2.09
C VAL A 246 5.21 10.80 -1.76
N VAL A 247 4.11 10.48 -2.45
CA VAL A 247 2.76 10.97 -2.12
C VAL A 247 2.21 10.17 -0.95
N TYR A 248 2.38 10.72 0.25
CA TYR A 248 2.10 10.06 1.53
C TYR A 248 0.76 10.56 2.08
N GLY A 249 -0.34 10.14 1.44
CA GLY A 249 -1.70 10.55 1.82
C GLY A 249 -1.96 12.01 1.46
N SER A 250 -1.95 12.89 2.46
CA SER A 250 -2.24 14.33 2.36
C SER A 250 -0.97 15.21 2.40
N MET A 251 0.20 14.61 2.21
CA MET A 251 1.48 15.31 2.10
C MET A 251 2.37 14.65 1.06
N VAL A 252 3.37 15.38 0.59
CA VAL A 252 4.37 14.87 -0.35
C VAL A 252 5.78 15.09 0.22
N VAL A 253 6.60 14.05 0.16
CA VAL A 253 8.04 14.11 0.46
C VAL A 253 8.80 14.02 -0.85
N ASP A 254 9.70 14.98 -1.04
CA ASP A 254 10.54 15.19 -2.20
C ASP A 254 11.57 14.06 -2.42
N ASP A 255 12.12 13.91 -3.63
CA ASP A 255 13.11 12.90 -4.02
C ASP A 255 14.33 12.84 -3.07
N ASN A 256 14.65 13.99 -2.50
CA ASN A 256 15.79 14.27 -1.64
C ASN A 256 15.47 14.18 -0.13
N GLY A 257 14.25 13.77 0.22
CA GLY A 257 13.83 13.55 1.61
C GLY A 257 13.39 14.80 2.36
N ARG A 258 13.19 15.93 1.67
CA ARG A 258 12.56 17.12 2.23
C ARG A 258 11.04 17.03 2.08
N GLY A 259 10.29 17.69 2.95
CA GLY A 259 8.85 17.82 2.72
C GLY A 259 8.60 18.79 1.56
N LEU A 260 7.92 18.35 0.50
CA LEU A 260 7.55 19.19 -0.64
C LEU A 260 6.39 20.10 -0.26
N PHE A 261 5.28 19.52 0.20
CA PHE A 261 4.17 20.25 0.82
C PHE A 261 3.32 19.34 1.71
N SER A 262 2.45 19.96 2.51
CA SER A 262 1.35 19.30 3.23
C SER A 262 0.07 20.07 2.94
N THR A 263 -1.03 19.37 2.65
CA THR A 263 -2.33 19.98 2.34
C THR A 263 -3.11 20.35 3.61
N GLY A 264 -2.77 19.72 4.75
CA GLY A 264 -3.54 19.85 5.99
C GLY A 264 -4.85 19.06 6.02
N LEU A 265 -5.14 18.24 5.00
CA LEU A 265 -6.38 17.46 4.89
C LEU A 265 -6.48 16.29 5.88
N ARG A 266 -5.37 15.94 6.56
CA ARG A 266 -5.23 14.83 7.52
C ARG A 266 -5.29 13.44 6.86
N HIS A 267 -5.14 12.43 7.72
CA HIS A 267 -5.17 11.01 7.43
C HIS A 267 -6.38 10.56 6.58
N GLY A 268 -6.17 9.49 5.83
CA GLY A 268 -7.16 8.86 4.97
C GLY A 268 -6.95 7.37 4.75
N ASP A 269 -7.97 6.75 4.14
CA ASP A 269 -8.08 5.29 3.99
C ASP A 269 -7.88 4.79 2.54
N ALA A 270 -7.96 5.70 1.55
CA ALA A 270 -7.73 5.43 0.14
C ALA A 270 -7.05 6.61 -0.57
N LEU A 271 -6.26 6.32 -1.61
CA LEU A 271 -5.48 7.30 -2.37
C LEU A 271 -5.29 6.83 -3.81
N HIS A 272 -5.56 7.73 -4.78
CA HIS A 272 -5.36 7.50 -6.21
C HIS A 272 -4.56 8.66 -6.79
N VAL A 273 -3.41 8.36 -7.40
CA VAL A 273 -2.52 9.36 -7.99
C VAL A 273 -2.23 8.97 -9.42
N SER A 274 -2.62 9.81 -10.36
CA SER A 274 -2.43 9.64 -11.80
C SER A 274 -2.73 10.97 -12.50
N ASP A 275 -2.70 10.95 -13.82
CA ASP A 275 -3.26 12.01 -14.67
C ASP A 275 -4.78 11.82 -14.71
N LEU A 276 -5.49 12.41 -13.74
CA LEU A 276 -6.93 12.23 -13.55
C LEU A 276 -7.73 13.28 -14.34
N ASP A 277 -7.18 14.47 -14.55
CA ASP A 277 -7.67 15.49 -15.48
C ASP A 277 -6.65 15.72 -16.61
N PRO A 278 -6.73 14.97 -17.73
CA PRO A 278 -5.79 15.12 -18.86
C PRO A 278 -5.86 16.49 -19.54
N GLY A 279 -6.84 17.33 -19.18
CA GLY A 279 -6.92 18.73 -19.62
C GLY A 279 -6.05 19.69 -18.80
N THR A 280 -5.51 19.25 -17.66
CA THR A 280 -4.70 20.05 -16.73
C THR A 280 -3.30 19.43 -16.63
N PRO A 281 -2.22 20.15 -17.00
CA PRO A 281 -0.88 19.61 -16.91
C PRO A 281 -0.48 19.25 -15.46
N GLY A 282 0.02 18.04 -15.28
CA GLY A 282 0.47 17.52 -13.98
C GLY A 282 -0.26 16.23 -13.63
N LEU A 283 -0.12 15.81 -12.37
CA LEU A 283 -0.87 14.70 -11.81
C LEU A 283 -1.78 15.22 -10.71
N GLU A 284 -2.89 14.52 -10.47
CA GLU A 284 -3.78 14.77 -9.36
C GLU A 284 -3.76 13.62 -8.36
N ALA A 285 -4.08 13.94 -7.11
CA ALA A 285 -4.28 12.99 -6.04
C ALA A 285 -5.71 13.09 -5.52
N TRP A 286 -6.49 12.03 -5.73
CA TRP A 286 -7.81 11.85 -5.14
C TRP A 286 -7.71 10.99 -3.89
N GLY A 287 -8.16 11.53 -2.76
CA GLY A 287 -8.13 10.83 -1.48
C GLY A 287 -9.42 11.04 -0.70
N VAL A 288 -9.66 10.12 0.24
CA VAL A 288 -10.70 10.26 1.27
C VAL A 288 -10.04 10.45 2.62
N HIS A 289 -10.74 11.11 3.54
CA HIS A 289 -10.17 11.52 4.82
C HIS A 289 -11.01 11.01 5.99
N GLU A 290 -10.30 10.59 7.03
CA GLU A 290 -10.87 10.01 8.23
C GLU A 290 -11.19 11.12 9.23
N ASN A 291 -12.47 11.32 9.49
CA ASN A 291 -13.00 12.26 10.48
C ASN A 291 -13.78 11.52 11.58
N GLU A 292 -13.27 10.35 12.00
CA GLU A 292 -13.87 9.46 13.01
C GLU A 292 -14.31 10.20 14.29
N ASP A 293 -13.41 11.03 14.84
CA ASP A 293 -13.64 11.81 16.04
C ASP A 293 -13.48 13.32 15.77
N LYS A 294 -14.20 14.14 16.55
CA LYS A 294 -14.05 15.60 16.51
C LYS A 294 -12.69 16.01 17.05
N VAL A 295 -11.75 16.29 16.15
CA VAL A 295 -10.45 16.87 16.48
C VAL A 295 -10.55 18.40 16.46
N PRO A 296 -10.20 19.09 17.58
CA PRO A 296 -10.31 20.54 17.67
C PRO A 296 -9.58 21.28 16.53
N GLY A 297 -10.29 22.16 15.84
CA GLY A 297 -9.76 22.92 14.69
C GLY A 297 -9.83 22.19 13.34
N HIS A 298 -10.32 20.94 13.33
CA HIS A 298 -10.43 20.10 12.13
C HIS A 298 -11.82 19.44 12.01
N GLU A 299 -12.81 19.92 12.76
CA GLU A 299 -14.14 19.30 12.87
C GLU A 299 -14.92 19.30 11.55
N ASN A 300 -14.58 20.22 10.64
CA ASN A 300 -15.21 20.35 9.33
C ASN A 300 -14.22 20.09 8.18
N GLY A 301 -13.15 19.34 8.43
CA GLY A 301 -12.26 18.85 7.35
C GLY A 301 -13.06 18.08 6.31
N PRO A 302 -12.67 18.08 5.02
CA PRO A 302 -13.41 17.36 4.00
C PRO A 302 -13.34 15.85 4.25
N GLY A 303 -14.37 15.12 3.81
CA GLY A 303 -14.35 13.66 3.78
C GLY A 303 -13.72 13.11 2.48
N ALA A 304 -13.69 13.90 1.41
CA ALA A 304 -12.99 13.56 0.18
C ALA A 304 -12.43 14.82 -0.50
N ALA A 305 -11.25 14.71 -1.11
CA ALA A 305 -10.62 15.82 -1.80
C ALA A 305 -9.76 15.37 -2.99
N LEU A 306 -9.72 16.24 -4.01
CA LEU A 306 -8.78 16.19 -5.12
C LEU A 306 -7.78 17.34 -4.94
N TYR A 307 -6.49 17.07 -5.04
CA TYR A 307 -5.46 18.10 -5.05
C TYR A 307 -4.42 17.86 -6.15
N ALA A 308 -3.82 18.94 -6.66
CA ALA A 308 -2.72 18.86 -7.61
C ALA A 308 -1.49 18.25 -6.92
N ALA A 309 -1.02 17.09 -7.40
CA ALA A 309 -0.01 16.29 -6.71
C ALA A 309 1.36 16.98 -6.62
N GLY A 310 1.69 17.87 -7.55
CA GLY A 310 2.95 18.62 -7.54
C GLY A 310 2.96 19.89 -6.67
N THR A 311 1.79 20.40 -6.26
CA THR A 311 1.71 21.70 -5.54
C THR A 311 0.88 21.69 -4.26
N GLY A 312 0.03 20.68 -4.08
CA GLY A 312 -0.91 20.59 -2.96
C GLY A 312 -2.11 21.54 -3.09
N GLN A 313 -2.29 22.21 -4.23
CA GLN A 313 -3.47 23.02 -4.46
C GLN A 313 -4.73 22.15 -4.43
N ILE A 314 -5.65 22.46 -3.51
CA ILE A 314 -6.96 21.79 -3.45
C ILE A 314 -7.80 22.20 -4.65
N LEU A 315 -8.23 21.22 -5.44
CA LEU A 315 -9.04 21.39 -6.65
C LEU A 315 -10.52 21.11 -6.37
N LEU A 316 -10.79 20.10 -5.53
CA LEU A 316 -12.12 19.72 -5.06
C LEU A 316 -12.03 19.32 -3.59
N ALA A 317 -13.01 19.73 -2.78
CA ALA A 317 -13.16 19.30 -1.39
C ALA A 317 -14.65 19.18 -1.07
N GLU A 318 -15.06 18.00 -0.62
CA GLU A 318 -16.47 17.62 -0.43
C GLU A 318 -16.67 16.91 0.91
N LEU A 319 -17.94 16.73 1.28
CA LEU A 319 -18.36 15.99 2.49
C LEU A 319 -17.76 16.54 3.80
N PRO A 320 -17.93 17.83 4.12
CA PRO A 320 -17.32 18.45 5.30
C PRO A 320 -17.75 17.74 6.60
N GLY A 321 -16.76 17.37 7.41
CA GLY A 321 -16.93 16.73 8.72
C GLY A 321 -17.37 15.27 8.67
N GLN A 322 -17.42 14.64 7.48
CA GLN A 322 -17.76 13.23 7.35
C GLN A 322 -16.52 12.36 7.38
N ASP A 323 -16.62 11.25 8.11
CA ASP A 323 -15.66 10.15 8.02
C ASP A 323 -15.96 9.30 6.77
N VAL A 324 -14.97 9.17 5.88
CA VAL A 324 -15.14 8.48 4.59
C VAL A 324 -14.01 7.46 4.41
N GLY A 325 -14.37 6.19 4.58
CA GLY A 325 -13.39 5.08 4.59
C GLY A 325 -13.04 4.47 3.22
N ARG A 326 -13.62 4.93 2.09
CA ARG A 326 -13.27 4.46 0.74
C ARG A 326 -13.44 5.56 -0.31
N GLY A 327 -12.50 5.63 -1.24
CA GLY A 327 -12.55 6.44 -2.46
C GLY A 327 -12.16 5.62 -3.68
N MET A 328 -12.53 6.09 -4.87
CA MET A 328 -12.04 5.57 -6.13
C MET A 328 -11.95 6.68 -7.17
N ALA A 329 -10.93 6.59 -8.04
CA ALA A 329 -10.79 7.37 -9.25
C ALA A 329 -10.55 6.44 -10.44
N ALA A 330 -11.37 6.55 -11.49
CA ALA A 330 -11.28 5.75 -12.71
C ALA A 330 -12.12 6.38 -13.84
N ASP A 331 -11.66 6.30 -15.08
CA ASP A 331 -12.48 6.62 -16.26
C ASP A 331 -13.53 5.52 -16.45
N ILE A 332 -14.78 5.82 -16.14
CA ILE A 332 -15.91 4.90 -16.24
C ILE A 332 -17.08 5.49 -17.04
N ASP A 333 -16.99 6.76 -17.45
CA ASP A 333 -18.02 7.47 -18.18
C ASP A 333 -17.42 8.30 -19.35
N PRO A 334 -17.50 7.81 -20.59
CA PRO A 334 -16.82 8.42 -21.73
C PRO A 334 -17.48 9.73 -22.21
N ARG A 335 -18.49 10.22 -21.48
CA ARG A 335 -19.14 11.51 -21.73
C ARG A 335 -18.37 12.66 -21.07
N TYR A 336 -17.48 12.37 -20.13
CA TYR A 336 -16.68 13.33 -19.38
C TYR A 336 -15.19 13.01 -19.60
N PRO A 337 -14.38 13.96 -20.08
CA PRO A 337 -12.94 13.73 -20.21
C PRO A 337 -12.29 13.56 -18.83
N GLY A 338 -11.40 12.57 -18.70
CA GLY A 338 -10.65 12.27 -17.47
C GLY A 338 -11.26 11.14 -16.64
N ALA A 339 -10.80 11.03 -15.40
CA ALA A 339 -11.29 10.03 -14.47
C ALA A 339 -12.48 10.55 -13.64
N GLU A 340 -13.51 9.74 -13.49
CA GLU A 340 -14.55 9.99 -12.50
C GLU A 340 -14.06 9.72 -11.08
N LEU A 341 -14.62 10.44 -10.12
CA LEU A 341 -14.31 10.41 -8.71
C LEU A 341 -15.55 10.03 -7.90
N TRP A 342 -15.43 9.05 -7.01
CA TRP A 342 -16.48 8.72 -6.04
C TRP A 342 -15.92 8.19 -4.73
N ALA A 343 -16.80 8.04 -3.75
CA ALA A 343 -16.47 7.60 -2.40
C ALA A 343 -17.60 6.76 -1.79
N SER A 344 -17.34 6.10 -0.66
CA SER A 344 -18.35 5.29 0.03
C SER A 344 -19.54 6.08 0.57
N SER A 345 -19.40 7.41 0.76
CA SER A 345 -20.53 8.25 1.14
C SER A 345 -21.41 8.51 -0.09
N PRO A 346 -22.68 8.03 -0.09
CA PRO A 346 -23.58 8.20 -1.23
C PRO A 346 -23.95 9.67 -1.48
N GLU A 347 -23.72 10.56 -0.52
CA GLU A 347 -23.99 12.00 -0.65
C GLU A 347 -23.10 12.65 -1.71
N LEU A 348 -21.88 12.13 -1.92
CA LEU A 348 -20.98 12.63 -2.97
C LEU A 348 -21.58 12.39 -4.36
N GLY A 349 -22.12 11.18 -4.59
CA GLY A 349 -22.45 10.70 -5.92
C GLY A 349 -21.21 10.49 -6.79
N LEU A 350 -21.42 10.31 -8.09
CA LEU A 350 -20.35 10.25 -9.10
C LEU A 350 -20.02 11.67 -9.55
N ARG A 351 -18.73 12.02 -9.53
CA ARG A 351 -18.22 13.31 -9.99
C ARG A 351 -17.28 13.11 -11.18
N SER A 352 -17.22 14.07 -12.09
CA SER A 352 -16.08 14.18 -13.00
C SER A 352 -14.84 14.65 -12.24
N CYS A 353 -13.65 14.56 -12.86
CA CYS A 353 -12.41 15.11 -12.29
C CYS A 353 -12.48 16.63 -12.00
N ARG A 354 -13.42 17.34 -12.63
CA ARG A 354 -13.67 18.78 -12.45
C ARG A 354 -14.75 19.09 -11.40
N GLY A 355 -15.26 18.07 -10.71
CA GLY A 355 -16.25 18.21 -9.65
C GLY A 355 -17.71 18.30 -10.12
N GLU A 356 -17.97 18.17 -11.42
CA GLU A 356 -19.34 18.16 -11.96
C GLU A 356 -20.08 16.93 -11.46
N LYS A 357 -21.33 17.10 -10.98
CA LYS A 357 -22.14 15.97 -10.53
C LYS A 357 -22.75 15.23 -11.72
N ILE A 358 -22.37 13.97 -11.89
CA ILE A 358 -22.83 13.11 -12.99
C ILE A 358 -24.12 12.38 -12.58
N GLY A 359 -24.14 11.75 -11.40
CA GLY A 359 -25.28 10.94 -10.98
C GLY A 359 -24.97 10.03 -9.78
N PRO A 360 -25.72 8.92 -9.63
CA PRO A 360 -25.38 7.86 -8.68
C PRO A 360 -24.01 7.24 -9.00
N ALA A 361 -23.23 6.92 -7.97
CA ALA A 361 -21.93 6.27 -8.11
C ALA A 361 -22.02 4.74 -8.11
N PRO A 362 -21.01 4.06 -8.67
CA PRO A 362 -20.82 2.62 -8.46
C PRO A 362 -20.76 2.28 -6.97
N ARG A 363 -21.25 1.09 -6.61
CA ARG A 363 -21.17 0.60 -5.22
C ARG A 363 -19.83 -0.05 -4.90
N ALA A 364 -19.08 -0.48 -5.92
CA ALA A 364 -17.71 -0.94 -5.77
C ALA A 364 -16.80 0.27 -5.55
N VAL A 365 -16.20 0.36 -4.36
CA VAL A 365 -15.25 1.42 -3.98
C VAL A 365 -14.01 0.75 -3.41
N ASN A 366 -13.28 0.04 -4.26
CA ASN A 366 -12.17 -0.84 -3.87
C ASN A 366 -11.00 -0.77 -4.85
N PHE A 367 -11.04 -1.52 -5.96
CA PHE A 367 -10.03 -1.50 -7.03
C PHE A 367 -10.65 -1.10 -8.36
N GLY A 368 -9.87 -0.41 -9.19
CA GLY A 368 -10.09 -0.35 -10.64
C GLY A 368 -9.14 -1.30 -11.34
N LEU A 369 -9.57 -1.91 -12.44
CA LEU A 369 -8.71 -2.71 -13.31
C LEU A 369 -9.12 -2.58 -14.78
N TRP A 370 -8.18 -2.58 -15.71
CA TRP A 370 -8.52 -2.72 -17.13
C TRP A 370 -8.70 -4.19 -17.49
N TRP A 371 -9.94 -4.59 -17.83
CA TRP A 371 -10.29 -6.00 -18.02
C TRP A 371 -10.88 -6.30 -19.40
N ASP A 372 -11.73 -5.44 -19.93
CA ASP A 372 -12.39 -5.66 -21.21
C ASP A 372 -11.61 -5.12 -22.42
N GLY A 373 -12.30 -4.83 -23.52
CA GLY A 373 -11.69 -4.44 -24.78
C GLY A 373 -11.54 -2.93 -24.98
N ASP A 374 -12.27 -2.12 -24.21
CA ASP A 374 -12.27 -0.66 -24.36
C ASP A 374 -11.27 0.03 -23.40
N LEU A 375 -11.24 1.37 -23.40
CA LEU A 375 -10.30 2.15 -22.58
C LEU A 375 -10.87 2.57 -21.22
N GLN A 376 -12.15 2.33 -20.98
CA GLN A 376 -12.73 2.56 -19.67
C GLN A 376 -12.17 1.52 -18.69
N ARG A 377 -12.14 1.87 -17.41
CA ARG A 377 -11.61 0.99 -16.38
C ARG A 377 -12.75 0.28 -15.65
N GLU A 378 -12.66 -1.03 -15.54
CA GLU A 378 -13.59 -1.86 -14.78
C GLU A 378 -13.32 -1.72 -13.28
N LEU A 379 -14.24 -2.27 -12.48
CA LEU A 379 -14.16 -2.24 -11.02
C LEU A 379 -13.98 -3.65 -10.46
N LEU A 380 -13.08 -3.79 -9.50
CA LEU A 380 -12.79 -5.03 -8.78
C LEU A 380 -13.14 -4.84 -7.30
N ASP A 381 -14.02 -5.70 -6.78
CA ASP A 381 -14.38 -5.71 -5.36
C ASP A 381 -14.71 -7.12 -4.88
N GLY A 382 -13.93 -7.64 -3.93
CA GLY A 382 -13.97 -9.05 -3.60
C GLY A 382 -13.52 -9.91 -4.78
N PRO A 383 -14.10 -11.12 -4.95
CA PRO A 383 -13.82 -11.97 -6.10
C PRO A 383 -14.71 -11.64 -7.32
N LEU A 384 -14.98 -10.37 -7.59
CA LEU A 384 -15.93 -9.92 -8.63
C LEU A 384 -15.33 -8.80 -9.48
N VAL A 385 -15.48 -8.89 -10.80
CA VAL A 385 -15.16 -7.83 -11.77
C VAL A 385 -16.46 -7.28 -12.34
N TYR A 386 -16.58 -5.95 -12.37
CA TYR A 386 -17.76 -5.22 -12.81
C TYR A 386 -17.42 -4.21 -13.90
N LYS A 387 -18.35 -4.00 -14.85
CA LYS A 387 -18.39 -2.83 -15.73
C LYS A 387 -19.44 -1.85 -15.24
N TRP A 388 -19.15 -0.55 -15.32
CA TRP A 388 -20.15 0.50 -15.13
C TRP A 388 -20.86 0.82 -16.44
N ASP A 389 -22.18 0.63 -16.48
CA ASP A 389 -23.02 1.14 -17.55
C ASP A 389 -23.37 2.61 -17.24
N TYR A 390 -22.62 3.52 -17.85
CA TYR A 390 -22.76 4.97 -17.64
C TYR A 390 -24.09 5.54 -18.14
N LEU A 391 -24.78 4.88 -19.08
CA LEU A 391 -26.10 5.31 -19.57
C LEU A 391 -27.20 4.90 -18.60
N ALA A 392 -27.13 3.67 -18.10
CA ALA A 392 -28.12 3.13 -17.15
C ALA A 392 -27.85 3.54 -15.69
N GLY A 393 -26.61 3.94 -15.37
CA GLY A 393 -26.17 4.22 -14.00
C GLY A 393 -26.14 2.97 -13.12
N GLN A 394 -25.66 1.84 -13.66
CA GLN A 394 -25.68 0.54 -12.99
C GLN A 394 -24.40 -0.27 -13.23
N MET A 395 -24.06 -1.18 -12.31
CA MET A 395 -22.94 -2.10 -12.46
C MET A 395 -23.41 -3.44 -13.05
N THR A 396 -22.68 -3.95 -14.04
CA THR A 396 -22.86 -5.29 -14.60
C THR A 396 -21.66 -6.16 -14.24
N THR A 397 -21.88 -7.38 -13.73
CA THR A 397 -20.79 -8.31 -13.43
C THR A 397 -20.22 -8.91 -14.72
N LEU A 398 -18.92 -8.77 -14.95
CA LEU A 398 -18.20 -9.40 -16.06
C LEU A 398 -17.58 -10.75 -15.67
N LEU A 399 -17.08 -10.86 -14.43
CA LEU A 399 -16.51 -12.10 -13.90
C LEU A 399 -16.98 -12.33 -12.47
N ASP A 400 -17.51 -13.53 -12.21
CA ASP A 400 -17.81 -14.01 -10.86
C ASP A 400 -16.78 -15.07 -10.43
N GLY A 401 -15.72 -14.64 -9.75
CA GLY A 401 -14.66 -15.50 -9.26
C GLY A 401 -15.13 -16.53 -8.22
N ARG A 402 -16.30 -16.35 -7.58
CA ARG A 402 -16.84 -17.34 -6.64
C ARG A 402 -17.19 -18.65 -7.35
N ALA A 403 -17.57 -18.57 -8.62
CA ALA A 403 -17.81 -19.75 -9.46
C ALA A 403 -16.51 -20.56 -9.71
N LEU A 404 -15.35 -19.93 -9.53
CA LEU A 404 -14.01 -20.54 -9.62
C LEU A 404 -13.46 -20.93 -8.23
N ASN A 405 -14.28 -20.85 -7.17
CA ASN A 405 -13.85 -21.02 -5.77
C ASN A 405 -12.82 -19.97 -5.31
N ALA A 406 -12.78 -18.80 -5.96
CA ALA A 406 -11.92 -17.68 -5.56
C ALA A 406 -12.46 -17.00 -4.31
N ALA A 407 -11.56 -16.47 -3.49
CA ALA A 407 -11.86 -15.68 -2.32
C ALA A 407 -10.92 -14.47 -2.21
N SER A 408 -11.43 -13.37 -1.69
CA SER A 408 -10.65 -12.18 -1.39
C SER A 408 -9.89 -12.29 -0.06
N CYS A 409 -8.99 -11.34 0.16
CA CYS A 409 -8.17 -11.19 1.35
C CYS A 409 -8.69 -10.07 2.26
N ASN A 410 -8.12 -9.98 3.47
CA ASN A 410 -8.20 -8.79 4.33
C ASN A 410 -9.61 -8.40 4.82
N GLY A 411 -10.50 -9.39 5.00
CA GLY A 411 -11.82 -9.18 5.60
C GLY A 411 -12.69 -8.22 4.77
N SER A 412 -13.19 -7.15 5.39
CA SER A 412 -14.02 -6.15 4.70
C SER A 412 -13.28 -5.33 3.65
N LYS A 413 -11.94 -5.29 3.68
CA LYS A 413 -11.14 -4.66 2.60
C LYS A 413 -11.26 -5.44 1.29
N ALA A 414 -11.52 -6.76 1.37
CA ALA A 414 -11.91 -7.60 0.24
C ALA A 414 -10.99 -7.48 -1.00
N THR A 415 -9.68 -7.36 -0.78
CA THR A 415 -8.68 -7.15 -1.84
C THR A 415 -8.36 -8.47 -2.56
N PRO A 416 -7.87 -8.42 -3.81
CA PRO A 416 -7.21 -9.58 -4.42
C PRO A 416 -5.91 -9.93 -3.64
N CYS A 417 -5.27 -11.03 -4.02
CA CYS A 417 -3.86 -11.25 -3.69
C CYS A 417 -2.97 -10.27 -4.45
N LEU A 418 -3.30 -10.01 -5.73
CA LEU A 418 -2.66 -9.00 -6.59
C LEU A 418 -3.59 -8.67 -7.78
N SER A 419 -3.57 -7.43 -8.28
CA SER A 419 -4.16 -7.05 -9.56
C SER A 419 -3.14 -6.27 -10.38
N ALA A 420 -2.67 -6.83 -11.49
CA ALA A 420 -1.64 -6.20 -12.32
C ALA A 420 -1.63 -6.79 -13.76
N ASP A 421 -1.10 -6.05 -14.73
CA ASP A 421 -0.63 -6.61 -16.02
C ASP A 421 0.57 -7.53 -15.73
N LEU A 422 0.35 -8.84 -15.76
CA LEU A 422 1.36 -9.85 -15.42
C LEU A 422 1.77 -10.66 -16.65
N LEU A 423 0.84 -10.85 -17.59
CA LEU A 423 0.92 -11.74 -18.74
C LEU A 423 0.16 -11.14 -19.92
N GLY A 424 0.54 -11.52 -21.15
CA GLY A 424 -0.26 -11.19 -22.32
C GLY A 424 -0.06 -9.75 -22.80
N ASP A 425 -1.16 -9.01 -22.93
CA ASP A 425 -1.16 -7.61 -23.37
C ASP A 425 -1.34 -6.64 -22.18
N TRP A 426 -1.81 -5.42 -22.43
CA TRP A 426 -1.81 -4.32 -21.46
C TRP A 426 -2.85 -4.44 -20.35
N ARG A 427 -3.78 -5.40 -20.43
CA ARG A 427 -4.87 -5.53 -19.46
C ARG A 427 -4.41 -6.30 -18.24
N GLU A 428 -5.11 -6.07 -17.14
CA GLU A 428 -4.67 -6.51 -15.84
C GLU A 428 -5.21 -7.92 -15.54
N GLU A 429 -4.32 -8.84 -15.18
CA GLU A 429 -4.70 -10.06 -14.48
C GLU A 429 -5.17 -9.75 -13.06
N VAL A 430 -6.06 -10.59 -12.55
CA VAL A 430 -6.41 -10.62 -11.13
C VAL A 430 -6.01 -11.96 -10.52
N MET A 431 -5.28 -11.91 -9.41
CA MET A 431 -4.87 -13.07 -8.64
C MET A 431 -5.69 -13.16 -7.35
N TRP A 432 -6.41 -14.27 -7.16
CA TRP A 432 -7.11 -14.59 -5.92
C TRP A 432 -6.59 -15.90 -5.31
N ARG A 433 -6.71 -16.04 -4.00
CA ARG A 433 -6.59 -17.34 -3.34
C ARG A 433 -7.86 -18.16 -3.56
N THR A 434 -7.75 -19.48 -3.53
CA THR A 434 -8.92 -20.33 -3.36
C THR A 434 -9.51 -20.17 -1.96
N ALA A 435 -10.79 -20.49 -1.78
CA ALA A 435 -11.44 -20.47 -0.47
C ALA A 435 -10.73 -21.37 0.57
N ALA A 436 -10.09 -22.46 0.10
CA ALA A 436 -9.34 -23.41 0.91
C ALA A 436 -7.88 -22.99 1.18
N ASN A 437 -7.38 -21.94 0.52
CA ASN A 437 -5.97 -21.51 0.54
C ASN A 437 -4.99 -22.60 0.09
N ASP A 438 -5.39 -23.44 -0.86
CA ASP A 438 -4.57 -24.52 -1.44
C ASP A 438 -4.01 -24.18 -2.83
N ALA A 439 -4.49 -23.10 -3.45
CA ALA A 439 -3.96 -22.57 -4.70
C ALA A 439 -4.18 -21.06 -4.85
N LEU A 440 -3.42 -20.46 -5.76
CA LEU A 440 -3.68 -19.13 -6.30
C LEU A 440 -4.26 -19.28 -7.71
N LEU A 441 -5.29 -18.49 -8.01
CA LEU A 441 -5.96 -18.43 -9.29
C LEU A 441 -5.55 -17.13 -9.97
N ILE A 442 -4.86 -17.22 -11.10
CA ILE A 442 -4.53 -16.07 -11.96
C ILE A 442 -5.54 -16.06 -13.10
N CYS A 443 -6.42 -15.07 -13.11
CA CYS A 443 -7.42 -14.87 -14.14
C CYS A 443 -6.92 -13.81 -15.12
N THR A 444 -6.78 -14.19 -16.39
CA THR A 444 -6.50 -13.27 -17.51
C THR A 444 -7.74 -13.11 -18.38
N THR A 445 -7.90 -11.95 -19.01
CA THR A 445 -9.04 -11.67 -19.88
C THR A 445 -8.91 -12.38 -21.23
N THR A 446 -10.04 -12.78 -21.80
CA THR A 446 -10.12 -13.32 -23.18
C THR A 446 -11.01 -12.46 -24.08
N ILE A 447 -11.45 -11.30 -23.59
CA ILE A 447 -12.23 -10.35 -24.37
C ILE A 447 -11.26 -9.72 -25.39
N PRO A 448 -11.54 -9.65 -26.69
CA PRO A 448 -10.64 -8.98 -27.63
C PRO A 448 -10.59 -7.47 -27.43
N THR A 449 -9.45 -6.84 -27.71
CA THR A 449 -9.29 -5.38 -27.76
C THR A 449 -8.71 -4.95 -29.11
N GLU A 450 -9.08 -3.76 -29.57
CA GLU A 450 -8.46 -3.11 -30.73
C GLU A 450 -7.29 -2.19 -30.33
N HIS A 451 -7.09 -1.99 -29.03
CA HIS A 451 -6.06 -1.12 -28.48
C HIS A 451 -4.78 -1.89 -28.18
N ARG A 452 -3.64 -1.22 -28.40
CA ARG A 452 -2.32 -1.78 -28.09
C ARG A 452 -1.51 -0.75 -27.33
N PHE A 453 -1.15 -1.09 -26.11
CA PHE A 453 -0.21 -0.36 -25.29
C PHE A 453 1.03 -1.21 -25.03
N VAL A 454 2.12 -0.57 -24.61
CA VAL A 454 3.21 -1.27 -23.95
C VAL A 454 2.66 -1.87 -22.65
N THR A 455 3.19 -3.01 -22.20
CA THR A 455 2.83 -3.56 -20.88
C THR A 455 2.92 -2.47 -19.82
N LEU A 456 1.91 -2.40 -18.95
CA LEU A 456 1.84 -1.40 -17.88
C LEU A 456 2.97 -1.59 -16.87
N MET A 457 3.57 -2.78 -16.78
CA MET A 457 4.76 -3.02 -15.96
C MET A 457 6.02 -2.28 -16.44
N GLN A 458 5.98 -1.67 -17.63
CA GLN A 458 7.01 -0.75 -18.11
C GLN A 458 6.64 0.74 -17.92
N ASP A 459 5.42 1.05 -17.47
CA ASP A 459 5.12 2.36 -16.92
C ASP A 459 5.65 2.43 -15.48
N ARG A 460 6.44 3.47 -15.18
CA ARG A 460 7.12 3.59 -13.89
C ARG A 460 6.13 3.67 -12.74
N ALA A 461 5.16 4.58 -12.80
CA ALA A 461 4.21 4.79 -11.71
C ALA A 461 3.34 3.54 -11.47
N TYR A 462 2.90 2.88 -12.54
CA TYR A 462 2.15 1.63 -12.47
C TYR A 462 2.97 0.52 -11.82
N ARG A 463 4.20 0.28 -12.30
CA ARG A 463 5.10 -0.77 -11.78
C ARG A 463 5.43 -0.55 -10.30
N LEU A 464 5.58 0.70 -9.87
CA LEU A 464 5.78 1.05 -8.47
C LEU A 464 4.49 0.90 -7.66
N GLY A 465 3.33 1.21 -8.25
CA GLY A 465 2.00 0.92 -7.73
C GLY A 465 1.79 -0.56 -7.40
N VAL A 466 2.22 -1.46 -8.30
CA VAL A 466 2.22 -2.91 -8.10
C VAL A 466 3.19 -3.33 -6.99
N ALA A 467 4.37 -2.70 -6.90
CA ALA A 467 5.33 -2.97 -5.83
C ALA A 467 4.79 -2.63 -4.43
N ARG A 468 3.98 -1.56 -4.33
CA ARG A 468 3.37 -1.12 -3.06
C ARG A 468 1.97 -1.67 -2.82
N GLU A 469 1.39 -2.47 -3.72
CA GLU A 469 0.00 -2.93 -3.60
C GLU A 469 -0.26 -3.70 -2.29
N ASN A 470 0.72 -4.45 -1.77
CA ASN A 470 0.57 -5.19 -0.51
C ASN A 470 0.58 -4.31 0.76
N VAL A 471 0.84 -3.01 0.63
CA VAL A 471 1.22 -2.14 1.73
C VAL A 471 0.01 -1.57 2.44
N GLY A 472 -0.08 -1.80 3.76
CA GLY A 472 -1.15 -1.28 4.60
C GLY A 472 -2.54 -1.73 4.12
N TYR A 473 -3.39 -0.78 3.71
CA TYR A 473 -4.63 -1.07 2.99
C TYR A 473 -4.39 -0.96 1.48
N ASN A 474 -4.33 -2.11 0.82
CA ASN A 474 -4.01 -2.22 -0.61
C ASN A 474 -4.82 -1.22 -1.45
N GLN A 475 -4.15 -0.53 -2.37
CA GLN A 475 -4.77 0.40 -3.33
C GLN A 475 -4.50 -0.10 -4.76
N PRO A 476 -5.36 0.17 -5.75
CA PRO A 476 -5.09 -0.20 -7.14
C PRO A 476 -3.87 0.54 -7.69
N PRO A 477 -3.12 -0.05 -8.63
CA PRO A 477 -2.07 0.65 -9.37
C PRO A 477 -2.67 1.66 -10.35
N HIS A 478 -1.90 2.70 -10.67
CA HIS A 478 -2.27 3.74 -11.63
C HIS A 478 -1.03 4.09 -12.48
N PRO A 479 -1.16 4.26 -13.80
CA PRO A 479 -0.08 4.69 -14.66
C PRO A 479 0.26 6.18 -14.47
N GLY A 480 1.45 6.57 -14.93
CA GLY A 480 1.91 7.97 -14.90
C GLY A 480 1.31 8.85 -15.99
N PHE A 481 0.37 8.33 -16.77
CA PHE A 481 -0.29 9.00 -17.88
C PHE A 481 -1.79 8.64 -17.89
N TYR A 482 -2.62 9.47 -18.52
CA TYR A 482 -4.03 9.15 -18.66
C TYR A 482 -4.26 7.98 -19.62
N LEU A 483 -4.77 6.87 -19.08
CA LEU A 483 -5.22 5.71 -19.84
C LEU A 483 -6.74 5.63 -19.77
N GLY A 484 -7.38 6.23 -20.77
CA GLY A 484 -8.83 6.37 -20.87
C GLY A 484 -9.26 6.90 -22.24
N LYS A 485 -10.56 7.15 -22.40
CA LYS A 485 -11.10 7.69 -23.65
C LYS A 485 -10.98 9.22 -23.69
N ALA A 486 -10.06 9.71 -24.51
CA ALA A 486 -9.83 11.14 -24.75
C ALA A 486 -11.00 11.86 -25.45
#